data_AF-A0A0B5I6I6-F1
#
_entry.id   AF-A0A0B5I6I6-F1
#
_cell.length_a   1.000
_cell.length_b   1.000
_cell.length_c   1.000
_cell.angle_alpha   90.00
_cell.angle_beta   90.00
_cell.angle_gamma   90.00
#
_symmetry.space_group_name_H-M   'P 1'
#
loop_
_entity.id
_entity.type
_entity.pdbx_description
1 polymer ?
#
loop_
_entity_poly.entity_id
_entity_poly.type
_entity_poly.pdbx_seq_one_letter_code
_entity_poly.pdbx_strand_id
1 'polypeptide(L)'
;MNAFRQYFEDNPEIFAALVAAIAIVGGLLGSIIGAKIQANGGRDQAAAAREAAQIAAEAQRVANLWTVRQVQLADFVHGVREVQRIQARFYIEDSSDGALTAQLDDAEQVVSRRAAEISLVAPAAVVAAAAEVREGLMDESVNAFAVGSVFYVRHLLDLRAISDDSWEVAAAEQAIEAVEEYLRSRDQDDASVRATAQRRAYDAVREVTGLPGVLVADVLPALTTRVSEMAVERNRCRQNIEGKVDRFIAVAREMLRSEDDVAPAAPEQRRRWWRAA
;
A
#
# COMPACT_ATOMS: atom_id res chain seq x y z
N MET A 1 -69.97 27.03 -54.28
CA MET A 1 -69.43 27.65 -53.05
C MET A 1 -70.39 28.63 -52.36
N ASN A 2 -71.50 29.07 -52.98
CA ASN A 2 -72.46 29.99 -52.35
C ASN A 2 -73.56 29.32 -51.50
N ALA A 3 -73.95 28.07 -51.80
CA ALA A 3 -75.02 27.38 -51.06
C ALA A 3 -74.64 26.99 -49.61
N PHE A 4 -73.36 26.72 -49.35
CA PHE A 4 -72.89 26.35 -48.01
C PHE A 4 -72.84 27.54 -47.05
N ARG A 5 -72.59 28.75 -47.58
CA ARG A 5 -72.53 30.00 -46.82
C ARG A 5 -73.94 30.49 -46.45
N GLN A 6 -74.86 30.39 -47.41
CA GLN A 6 -76.26 30.80 -47.24
C GLN A 6 -77.01 29.93 -46.21
N TYR A 7 -76.71 28.62 -46.14
CA TYR A 7 -77.29 27.71 -45.14
C TYR A 7 -76.97 28.08 -43.68
N PHE A 8 -75.79 28.68 -43.43
CA PHE A 8 -75.37 29.09 -42.09
C PHE A 8 -75.75 30.53 -41.74
N GLU A 9 -76.02 31.38 -42.73
CA GLU A 9 -76.58 32.72 -42.52
C GLU A 9 -78.04 32.66 -42.06
N ASP A 10 -78.82 31.68 -42.55
CA ASP A 10 -80.23 31.52 -42.20
C ASP A 10 -80.47 30.70 -40.91
N ASN A 11 -79.45 30.02 -40.37
CA ASN A 11 -79.56 29.21 -39.15
C ASN A 11 -78.35 29.43 -38.21
N PRO A 12 -78.21 30.63 -37.63
CA PRO A 12 -77.06 30.98 -36.79
C PRO A 12 -76.93 30.09 -35.55
N GLU A 13 -78.04 29.55 -35.05
CA GLU A 13 -78.07 28.61 -33.93
C GLU A 13 -77.40 27.26 -34.25
N ILE A 14 -77.56 26.76 -35.49
CA ILE A 14 -76.94 25.51 -35.95
C ILE A 14 -75.45 25.70 -36.20
N PHE A 15 -75.05 26.86 -36.74
CA PHE A 15 -73.63 27.21 -36.90
C PHE A 15 -72.92 27.35 -35.55
N ALA A 16 -73.55 28.05 -34.59
CA ALA A 16 -73.02 28.20 -33.24
C ALA A 16 -72.91 26.85 -32.52
N ALA A 17 -73.91 25.97 -32.65
CA ALA A 17 -73.86 24.62 -32.09
C ALA A 17 -72.76 23.76 -32.71
N LEU A 18 -72.53 23.87 -34.03
CA LEU A 18 -71.47 23.12 -34.73
C LEU A 18 -70.07 23.62 -34.35
N VAL A 19 -69.87 24.93 -34.27
CA VAL A 19 -68.60 25.54 -33.84
C VAL A 19 -68.33 25.21 -32.37
N ALA A 20 -69.34 25.26 -31.50
CA ALA A 20 -69.23 24.85 -30.11
C ALA A 20 -68.89 23.35 -29.98
N ALA A 21 -69.54 22.48 -30.76
CA ALA A 21 -69.24 21.05 -30.77
C ALA A 21 -67.81 20.75 -31.25
N ILE A 22 -67.34 21.43 -32.31
CA ILE A 22 -65.96 21.30 -32.81
C ILE A 22 -64.95 21.82 -31.78
N ALA A 23 -65.25 22.91 -31.08
CA ALA A 23 -64.39 23.45 -30.01
C ALA A 23 -64.31 22.52 -28.79
N ILE A 24 -65.44 21.91 -28.39
CA ILE A 24 -65.49 20.94 -27.29
C ILE A 24 -64.75 19.65 -27.65
N VAL A 25 -64.95 19.11 -28.86
CA VAL A 25 -64.26 17.89 -29.32
C VAL A 25 -62.76 18.14 -29.54
N GLY A 26 -62.40 19.30 -30.10
CA GLY A 26 -61.00 19.72 -30.24
C GLY A 26 -60.29 19.92 -28.90
N GLY A 27 -60.98 20.50 -27.90
CA GLY A 27 -60.48 20.65 -26.54
C GLY A 27 -60.31 19.32 -25.80
N LEU A 28 -61.26 18.40 -25.94
CA LEU A 28 -61.19 17.05 -25.36
C LEU A 28 -60.05 16.22 -25.96
N LEU A 29 -59.92 16.19 -27.28
CA LEU A 29 -58.82 15.48 -27.96
C LEU A 29 -57.45 16.08 -27.62
N GLY A 30 -57.33 17.42 -27.56
CA GLY A 30 -56.12 18.11 -27.12
C GLY A 30 -55.75 17.79 -25.66
N SER A 31 -56.74 17.72 -24.76
CA SER A 31 -56.52 17.37 -23.36
C SER A 31 -56.08 15.92 -23.16
N ILE A 32 -56.64 14.97 -23.94
CA ILE A 32 -56.30 13.55 -23.86
C ILE A 32 -54.91 13.29 -24.44
N ILE A 33 -54.55 13.95 -25.55
CA ILE A 33 -53.20 13.86 -26.14
C ILE A 33 -52.17 14.52 -25.21
N GLY A 34 -52.49 15.70 -24.64
CA GLY A 34 -51.65 16.39 -23.65
C GLY A 34 -51.42 15.54 -22.39
N ALA A 35 -52.47 14.94 -21.83
CA ALA A 35 -52.37 14.05 -20.67
C ALA A 35 -51.59 12.77 -20.96
N LYS A 36 -51.71 12.20 -22.17
CA LYS A 36 -50.96 11.01 -22.60
C LYS A 36 -49.47 11.31 -22.81
N ILE A 37 -49.14 12.48 -23.36
CA ILE A 37 -47.75 12.97 -23.49
C ILE A 37 -47.16 13.28 -22.11
N GLN A 38 -47.92 13.88 -21.19
CA GLN A 38 -47.46 14.20 -19.84
C GLN A 38 -47.32 12.94 -18.95
N ALA A 39 -48.20 11.95 -19.11
CA ALA A 39 -48.12 10.66 -18.43
C ALA A 39 -46.97 9.77 -18.95
N ASN A 40 -46.67 9.82 -20.26
CA ASN A 40 -45.50 9.15 -20.83
C ASN A 40 -44.20 9.90 -20.48
N GLY A 41 -44.22 11.24 -20.48
CA GLY A 41 -43.10 12.07 -20.03
C GLY A 41 -42.74 11.86 -18.57
N GLY A 42 -43.73 11.68 -17.67
CA GLY A 42 -43.49 11.35 -16.27
C GLY A 42 -42.89 9.95 -16.05
N ARG A 43 -43.25 8.97 -16.89
CA ARG A 43 -42.64 7.63 -16.86
C ARG A 43 -41.21 7.64 -17.38
N ASP A 44 -40.95 8.37 -18.46
CA ASP A 44 -39.60 8.50 -19.02
C ASP A 44 -38.68 9.30 -18.09
N GLN A 45 -39.19 10.36 -17.44
CA GLN A 45 -38.46 11.09 -16.39
C GLN A 45 -38.21 10.23 -15.15
N ALA A 46 -39.18 9.43 -14.71
CA ALA A 46 -39.00 8.52 -13.58
C ALA A 46 -38.02 7.38 -13.92
N ALA A 47 -38.01 6.89 -15.15
CA ALA A 47 -37.03 5.91 -15.63
C ALA A 47 -35.63 6.52 -15.69
N ALA A 48 -35.48 7.71 -16.28
CA ALA A 48 -34.21 8.44 -16.33
C ALA A 48 -33.70 8.80 -14.93
N ALA A 49 -34.58 9.16 -13.99
CA ALA A 49 -34.20 9.44 -12.61
C ALA A 49 -33.73 8.18 -11.86
N ARG A 50 -34.36 7.03 -12.10
CA ARG A 50 -33.91 5.73 -11.55
C ARG A 50 -32.55 5.33 -12.11
N GLU A 51 -32.35 5.51 -13.41
CA GLU A 51 -31.08 5.23 -14.08
C GLU A 51 -29.98 6.17 -13.58
N ALA A 52 -30.25 7.48 -13.47
CA ALA A 52 -29.32 8.44 -12.89
C ALA A 52 -28.99 8.11 -11.42
N ALA A 53 -29.97 7.69 -10.62
CA ALA A 53 -29.75 7.26 -9.24
C ALA A 53 -28.89 5.98 -9.16
N GLN A 54 -29.11 5.03 -10.07
CA GLN A 54 -28.30 3.80 -10.16
C GLN A 54 -26.85 4.12 -10.55
N ILE A 55 -26.64 4.99 -11.54
CA ILE A 55 -25.31 5.46 -11.96
C ILE A 55 -24.61 6.20 -10.83
N ALA A 56 -25.32 7.09 -10.12
CA ALA A 56 -24.76 7.81 -8.98
C ALA A 56 -24.37 6.86 -7.83
N ALA A 57 -25.19 5.85 -7.55
CA ALA A 57 -24.87 4.84 -6.54
C ALA A 57 -23.65 3.98 -6.93
N GLU A 58 -23.53 3.62 -8.20
CA GLU A 58 -22.38 2.89 -8.72
C GLU A 58 -21.10 3.73 -8.70
N ALA A 59 -21.18 5.00 -9.14
CA ALA A 59 -20.07 5.94 -9.05
C ALA A 59 -19.61 6.15 -7.60
N GLN A 60 -20.54 6.31 -6.65
CA GLN A 60 -20.22 6.44 -5.24
C GLN A 60 -19.55 5.16 -4.69
N ARG A 61 -20.02 3.97 -5.11
CA ARG A 61 -19.41 2.70 -4.72
C ARG A 61 -17.97 2.58 -5.23
N VAL A 62 -17.72 2.97 -6.48
CA VAL A 62 -16.37 2.96 -7.08
C VAL A 62 -15.46 3.96 -6.35
N ALA A 63 -15.92 5.19 -6.10
CA ALA A 63 -15.15 6.20 -5.37
C ALA A 63 -14.80 5.77 -3.93
N ASN A 64 -15.75 5.14 -3.23
CA ASN A 64 -15.51 4.60 -1.90
C ASN A 64 -14.45 3.49 -1.92
N LEU A 65 -14.54 2.57 -2.89
CA LEU A 65 -13.58 1.47 -3.03
C LEU A 65 -12.17 1.98 -3.37
N TRP A 66 -12.07 2.95 -4.26
CA TRP A 66 -10.81 3.63 -4.58
C TRP A 66 -10.18 4.27 -3.34
N THR A 67 -10.98 4.99 -2.56
CA THR A 67 -10.51 5.62 -1.30
C THR A 67 -10.01 4.58 -0.30
N VAL A 68 -10.75 3.49 -0.10
CA VAL A 68 -10.34 2.39 0.78
C VAL A 68 -9.02 1.81 0.31
N ARG A 69 -8.86 1.52 -0.98
CA ARG A 69 -7.61 0.99 -1.54
C ARG A 69 -6.45 1.96 -1.33
N GLN A 70 -6.63 3.25 -1.61
CA GLN A 70 -5.58 4.24 -1.43
C GLN A 70 -5.07 4.29 0.02
N VAL A 71 -6.00 4.32 0.99
CA VAL A 71 -5.65 4.31 2.42
C VAL A 71 -4.90 3.03 2.79
N GLN A 72 -5.40 1.87 2.35
CA GLN A 72 -4.78 0.58 2.67
C GLN A 72 -3.36 0.43 2.12
N LEU A 73 -3.13 0.90 0.89
CA LEU A 73 -1.81 0.92 0.27
C LEU A 73 -0.85 1.87 1.01
N ALA A 74 -1.33 3.04 1.40
CA ALA A 74 -0.53 4.02 2.15
C ALA A 74 -0.14 3.48 3.54
N ASP A 75 -1.10 2.90 4.27
CA ASP A 75 -0.86 2.30 5.58
C ASP A 75 0.11 1.12 5.50
N PHE A 76 0.03 0.29 4.44
CA PHE A 76 0.98 -0.78 4.21
C PHE A 76 2.40 -0.24 4.01
N VAL A 77 2.59 0.76 3.15
CA VAL A 77 3.91 1.40 2.93
C VAL A 77 4.45 2.02 4.22
N HIS A 78 3.57 2.64 5.02
CA HIS A 78 3.97 3.20 6.31
C HIS A 78 4.45 2.11 7.27
N GLY A 79 3.71 1.00 7.38
CA GLY A 79 4.12 -0.15 8.20
C GLY A 79 5.44 -0.76 7.75
N VAL A 80 5.66 -0.91 6.44
CA VAL A 80 6.93 -1.41 5.87
C VAL A 80 8.10 -0.54 6.30
N ARG A 81 7.95 0.79 6.20
CA ARG A 81 9.01 1.74 6.63
C ARG A 81 9.27 1.67 8.13
N GLU A 82 8.23 1.44 8.93
CA GLU A 82 8.38 1.31 10.37
C GLU A 82 9.15 0.04 10.74
N VAL A 83 8.85 -1.09 10.08
CA VAL A 83 9.64 -2.33 10.23
C VAL A 83 11.11 -2.08 9.87
N GLN A 84 11.39 -1.45 8.72
CA GLN A 84 12.77 -1.12 8.31
C GLN A 84 13.48 -0.19 9.31
N ARG A 85 12.75 0.77 9.88
CA ARG A 85 13.28 1.66 10.91
C ARG A 85 13.67 0.88 12.17
N ILE A 86 12.85 -0.07 12.60
CA ILE A 86 13.12 -0.91 13.79
C ILE A 86 14.27 -1.87 13.49
N GLN A 87 14.29 -2.54 12.34
CA GLN A 87 15.40 -3.40 11.90
C GLN A 87 16.73 -2.63 11.89
N ALA A 88 16.72 -1.37 11.43
CA ALA A 88 17.92 -0.53 11.44
C ALA A 88 18.48 -0.28 12.86
N ARG A 89 17.63 -0.30 13.89
CA ARG A 89 18.05 -0.10 15.29
C ARG A 89 18.83 -1.28 15.85
N PHE A 90 18.65 -2.49 15.33
CA PHE A 90 19.43 -3.67 15.76
C PHE A 90 20.94 -3.49 15.54
N TYR A 91 21.34 -2.58 14.64
CA TYR A 91 22.75 -2.30 14.35
C TYR A 91 23.37 -1.23 15.26
N ILE A 92 22.56 -0.50 16.04
CA ILE A 92 22.99 0.70 16.79
C ILE A 92 22.46 0.74 18.24
N GLU A 93 21.56 -0.16 18.61
CA GLU A 93 20.98 -0.26 19.94
C GLU A 93 21.15 -1.67 20.51
N ASP A 94 21.20 -1.78 21.84
CA ASP A 94 21.22 -3.05 22.55
C ASP A 94 19.86 -3.75 22.40
N SER A 95 19.87 -4.96 21.85
CA SER A 95 18.67 -5.80 21.67
C SER A 95 18.60 -6.97 22.67
N SER A 96 19.49 -7.03 23.66
CA SER A 96 19.62 -8.18 24.58
C SER A 96 18.45 -8.36 25.55
N ASP A 97 17.70 -7.30 25.83
CA ASP A 97 16.51 -7.34 26.70
C ASP A 97 15.23 -7.81 26.00
N GLY A 98 15.29 -8.02 24.67
CA GLY A 98 14.16 -8.45 23.84
C GLY A 98 13.13 -7.36 23.54
N ALA A 99 13.28 -6.13 24.05
CA ALA A 99 12.32 -5.05 23.82
C ALA A 99 12.28 -4.62 22.34
N LEU A 100 13.42 -4.64 21.67
CA LEU A 100 13.51 -4.32 20.24
C LEU A 100 12.90 -5.42 19.36
N THR A 101 13.09 -6.68 19.76
CA THR A 101 12.45 -7.85 19.14
C THR A 101 10.93 -7.75 19.22
N ALA A 102 10.39 -7.46 20.41
CA ALA A 102 8.94 -7.30 20.59
C ALA A 102 8.37 -6.16 19.72
N GLN A 103 9.07 -5.03 19.62
CA GLN A 103 8.67 -3.93 18.74
C GLN A 103 8.67 -4.32 17.27
N LEU A 104 9.66 -5.10 16.84
CA LEU A 104 9.74 -5.61 15.47
C LEU A 104 8.58 -6.56 15.17
N ASP A 105 8.32 -7.52 16.06
CA ASP A 105 7.21 -8.47 15.93
C ASP A 105 5.86 -7.75 15.83
N ASP A 106 5.61 -6.75 16.68
CA ASP A 106 4.39 -5.94 16.65
C ASP A 106 4.23 -5.19 15.32
N ALA A 107 5.31 -4.58 14.82
CA ALA A 107 5.32 -3.87 13.55
C ALA A 107 5.09 -4.82 12.35
N GLU A 108 5.71 -6.00 12.35
CA GLU A 108 5.48 -7.02 11.33
C GLU A 108 4.04 -7.53 11.33
N GLN A 109 3.42 -7.70 12.50
CA GLN A 109 2.00 -8.05 12.60
C GLN A 109 1.09 -6.97 12.01
N VAL A 110 1.42 -5.69 12.19
CA VAL A 110 0.69 -4.59 11.53
C VAL A 110 0.80 -4.72 10.00
N VAL A 111 2.00 -4.91 9.46
CA VAL A 111 2.22 -5.09 8.01
C VAL A 111 1.47 -6.31 7.48
N SER A 112 1.51 -7.43 8.21
CA SER A 112 0.81 -8.66 7.85
C SER A 112 -0.71 -8.46 7.79
N ARG A 113 -1.29 -7.76 8.77
CA ARG A 113 -2.72 -7.39 8.75
C ARG A 113 -3.06 -6.50 7.56
N ARG A 114 -2.24 -5.49 7.26
CA ARG A 114 -2.46 -4.61 6.09
C ARG A 114 -2.33 -5.36 4.75
N ALA A 115 -1.41 -6.33 4.64
CA ALA A 115 -1.33 -7.20 3.46
C ALA A 115 -2.60 -8.04 3.28
N ALA A 116 -3.16 -8.58 4.37
CA ALA A 116 -4.43 -9.29 4.34
C ALA A 116 -5.58 -8.37 3.92
N GLU A 117 -5.64 -7.14 4.42
CA GLU A 117 -6.65 -6.15 4.00
C GLU A 117 -6.51 -5.80 2.51
N ILE A 118 -5.29 -5.60 2.00
CA ILE A 118 -5.02 -5.41 0.57
C ILE A 118 -5.53 -6.60 -0.26
N SER A 119 -5.36 -7.83 0.22
CA SER A 119 -5.83 -9.04 -0.47
C SER A 119 -7.34 -9.11 -0.67
N LEU A 120 -8.11 -8.39 0.15
CA LEU A 120 -9.56 -8.33 0.05
C LEU A 120 -10.06 -7.29 -0.96
N VAL A 121 -9.26 -6.25 -1.22
CA VAL A 121 -9.72 -5.08 -1.98
C VAL A 121 -8.96 -4.87 -3.29
N ALA A 122 -7.74 -5.35 -3.42
CA ALA A 122 -6.86 -5.06 -4.56
C ALA A 122 -6.79 -6.21 -5.59
N PRO A 123 -6.44 -5.92 -6.85
CA PRO A 123 -6.19 -6.93 -7.86
C PRO A 123 -4.99 -7.82 -7.53
N ALA A 124 -4.97 -9.03 -8.10
CA ALA A 124 -3.95 -10.05 -7.84
C ALA A 124 -2.49 -9.56 -8.02
N ALA A 125 -2.23 -8.66 -8.97
CA ALA A 125 -0.89 -8.11 -9.17
C ALA A 125 -0.38 -7.28 -7.98
N VAL A 126 -1.27 -6.46 -7.37
CA VAL A 126 -0.95 -5.68 -6.16
C VAL A 126 -0.76 -6.61 -4.97
N VAL A 127 -1.61 -7.63 -4.85
CA VAL A 127 -1.54 -8.64 -3.78
C VAL A 127 -0.21 -9.42 -3.85
N ALA A 128 0.19 -9.85 -5.03
CA ALA A 128 1.46 -10.53 -5.25
C ALA A 128 2.65 -9.63 -4.87
N ALA A 129 2.64 -8.37 -5.29
CA ALA A 129 3.70 -7.43 -4.95
C ALA A 129 3.76 -7.15 -3.43
N ALA A 130 2.62 -7.04 -2.74
CA ALA A 130 2.59 -6.90 -1.28
C ALA A 130 3.17 -8.14 -0.57
N ALA A 131 2.91 -9.34 -1.10
CA ALA A 131 3.47 -10.58 -0.58
C ALA A 131 5.01 -10.63 -0.74
N GLU A 132 5.53 -10.23 -1.91
CA GLU A 132 6.98 -10.13 -2.16
C GLU A 132 7.66 -9.18 -1.16
N VAL A 133 7.05 -8.02 -0.89
CA VAL A 133 7.53 -7.05 0.11
C VAL A 133 7.58 -7.68 1.50
N ARG A 134 6.51 -8.35 1.93
CA ARG A 134 6.46 -9.02 3.25
C ARG A 134 7.54 -10.10 3.39
N GLU A 135 7.73 -10.92 2.36
CA GLU A 135 8.81 -11.91 2.34
C GLU A 135 10.19 -11.25 2.45
N GLY A 136 10.40 -10.14 1.72
CA GLY A 136 11.65 -9.39 1.81
C GLY A 136 11.90 -8.79 3.21
N LEU A 137 10.85 -8.34 3.90
CA LEU A 137 10.96 -7.89 5.28
C LEU A 137 11.35 -9.02 6.22
N MET A 138 10.77 -10.21 6.06
CA MET A 138 11.13 -11.38 6.87
C MET A 138 12.60 -11.76 6.67
N ASP A 139 13.08 -11.77 5.43
CA ASP A 139 14.49 -12.03 5.11
C ASP A 139 15.41 -10.98 5.79
N GLU A 140 15.04 -9.70 5.71
CA GLU A 140 15.80 -8.61 6.34
C GLU A 140 15.76 -8.70 7.87
N SER A 141 14.64 -9.10 8.48
CA SER A 141 14.52 -9.32 9.93
C SER A 141 15.44 -10.44 10.39
N VAL A 142 15.44 -11.58 9.69
CA VAL A 142 16.36 -12.68 9.98
C VAL A 142 17.81 -12.20 9.91
N ASN A 143 18.16 -11.42 8.89
CA ASN A 143 19.50 -10.83 8.77
C ASN A 143 19.79 -9.85 9.93
N ALA A 144 18.86 -8.97 10.28
CA ALA A 144 19.00 -8.02 11.39
C ALA A 144 19.22 -8.75 12.73
N PHE A 145 18.50 -9.84 13.01
CA PHE A 145 18.74 -10.67 14.19
C PHE A 145 20.10 -11.36 14.17
N ALA A 146 20.48 -11.93 13.02
CA ALA A 146 21.71 -12.71 12.90
C ALA A 146 22.98 -11.85 13.04
N VAL A 147 22.95 -10.61 12.53
CA VAL A 147 24.16 -9.78 12.43
C VAL A 147 24.07 -8.45 13.18
N GLY A 148 22.90 -8.05 13.67
CA GLY A 148 22.67 -6.75 14.32
C GLY A 148 23.58 -6.51 15.51
N SER A 149 23.61 -7.48 16.42
CA SER A 149 24.44 -7.45 17.63
C SER A 149 25.94 -7.38 17.33
N VAL A 150 26.40 -8.00 16.23
CA VAL A 150 27.79 -7.90 15.73
C VAL A 150 28.12 -6.46 15.33
N PHE A 151 27.27 -5.84 14.52
CA PHE A 151 27.45 -4.45 14.11
C PHE A 151 27.33 -3.48 15.29
N TYR A 152 26.44 -3.75 16.24
CA TYR A 152 26.28 -2.92 17.42
C TYR A 152 27.53 -2.96 18.31
N VAL A 153 28.07 -4.14 18.61
CA VAL A 153 29.33 -4.27 19.36
C VAL A 153 30.47 -3.59 18.63
N ARG A 154 30.56 -3.76 17.30
CA ARG A 154 31.59 -3.06 16.50
C ARG A 154 31.41 -1.54 16.56
N HIS A 155 30.18 -1.06 16.46
CA HIS A 155 29.85 0.37 16.56
C HIS A 155 30.26 0.94 17.93
N LEU A 156 30.00 0.21 19.02
CA LEU A 156 30.45 0.62 20.35
C LEU A 156 31.98 0.66 20.46
N LEU A 157 32.70 -0.32 19.90
CA LEU A 157 34.16 -0.29 19.86
C LEU A 157 34.68 0.93 19.09
N ASP A 158 34.12 1.20 17.91
CA ASP A 158 34.51 2.34 17.08
C ASP A 158 34.22 3.69 17.80
N LEU A 159 33.11 3.80 18.54
CA LEU A 159 32.80 4.99 19.36
C LEU A 159 33.80 5.17 20.50
N ARG A 160 34.27 4.09 21.13
CA ARG A 160 35.24 4.15 22.23
C ARG A 160 36.65 4.46 21.75
N ALA A 161 37.01 4.03 20.55
CA ALA A 161 38.28 4.35 19.92
C ALA A 161 38.47 5.85 19.61
N ILE A 162 37.41 6.66 19.68
CA ILE A 162 37.44 8.12 19.51
C ILE A 162 37.06 8.90 20.78
N SER A 163 37.07 8.24 21.95
CA SER A 163 36.79 8.85 23.25
C SER A 163 37.87 9.86 23.65
N ASP A 164 37.52 10.84 24.48
CA ASP A 164 38.48 11.77 25.09
C ASP A 164 39.36 11.07 26.15
N ASP A 165 38.91 9.93 26.66
CA ASP A 165 39.61 9.14 27.67
C ASP A 165 40.64 8.20 27.04
N SER A 166 41.93 8.52 27.23
CA SER A 166 43.05 7.79 26.60
C SER A 166 43.10 6.29 26.95
N TRP A 167 42.59 5.90 28.12
CA TRP A 167 42.54 4.50 28.54
C TRP A 167 41.40 3.73 27.86
N GLU A 168 40.27 4.39 27.57
CA GLU A 168 39.17 3.80 26.80
C GLU A 168 39.57 3.59 25.34
N VAL A 169 40.26 4.58 24.76
CA VAL A 169 40.79 4.49 23.39
C VAL A 169 41.75 3.30 23.27
N ALA A 170 42.74 3.20 24.16
CA ALA A 170 43.71 2.11 24.14
C ALA A 170 43.04 0.72 24.28
N ALA A 171 42.05 0.60 25.17
CA ALA A 171 41.31 -0.66 25.35
C ALA A 171 40.49 -1.02 24.10
N ALA A 172 39.83 -0.04 23.48
CA ALA A 172 39.03 -0.25 22.27
C ALA A 172 39.91 -0.61 21.05
N GLU A 173 41.03 0.08 20.85
CA GLU A 173 42.00 -0.23 19.79
C GLU A 173 42.58 -1.64 19.97
N GLN A 174 42.94 -2.02 21.20
CA GLN A 174 43.42 -3.37 21.51
C GLN A 174 42.36 -4.44 21.21
N ALA A 175 41.09 -4.17 21.54
CA ALA A 175 39.98 -5.07 21.23
C ALA A 175 39.77 -5.21 19.71
N ILE A 176 39.81 -4.10 18.96
CA ILE A 176 39.70 -4.09 17.50
C ILE A 176 40.84 -4.91 16.88
N GLU A 177 42.09 -4.65 17.29
CA GLU A 177 43.26 -5.36 16.76
C GLU A 177 43.19 -6.86 17.05
N ALA A 178 42.79 -7.26 18.27
CA ALA A 178 42.66 -8.67 18.63
C ALA A 178 41.57 -9.39 17.83
N VAL A 179 40.44 -8.73 17.55
CA VAL A 179 39.39 -9.27 16.67
C VAL A 179 39.92 -9.43 15.24
N GLU A 180 40.66 -8.46 14.70
CA GLU A 180 41.26 -8.54 13.37
C GLU A 180 42.36 -9.61 13.27
N GLU A 181 43.18 -9.77 14.30
CA GLU A 181 44.19 -10.84 14.39
C GLU A 181 43.52 -12.21 14.34
N TYR A 182 42.45 -12.39 15.13
CA TYR A 182 41.68 -13.63 15.10
C TYR A 182 41.07 -13.91 13.72
N LEU A 183 40.48 -12.90 13.06
CA LEU A 183 39.96 -13.03 11.69
C LEU A 183 41.05 -13.46 10.69
N ARG A 184 42.25 -12.88 10.79
CA ARG A 184 43.42 -13.28 9.95
C ARG A 184 43.89 -14.69 10.25
N SER A 185 43.83 -15.13 11.50
CA SER A 185 44.23 -16.49 11.91
C SER A 185 43.27 -17.59 11.44
N ARG A 186 42.01 -17.24 11.13
CA ARG A 186 40.98 -18.21 10.71
C ARG A 186 41.33 -18.95 9.42
N ASP A 187 41.97 -18.23 8.50
CA ASP A 187 42.44 -18.77 7.21
C ASP A 187 43.72 -19.62 7.36
N GLN A 188 44.24 -19.78 8.58
CA GLN A 188 45.38 -20.66 8.88
C GLN A 188 44.90 -22.06 9.27
N ASP A 189 45.68 -23.07 8.88
CA ASP A 189 45.37 -24.48 9.18
C ASP A 189 45.61 -24.87 10.65
N ASP A 190 46.31 -24.04 11.42
CA ASP A 190 46.65 -24.34 12.82
C ASP A 190 45.51 -23.98 13.79
N ALA A 191 44.84 -25.01 14.31
CA ALA A 191 43.77 -24.87 15.29
C ALA A 191 44.21 -24.23 16.63
N SER A 192 45.47 -24.42 17.03
CA SER A 192 46.02 -23.87 18.27
C SER A 192 46.20 -22.35 18.15
N VAL A 193 46.70 -21.89 17.01
CA VAL A 193 46.83 -20.45 16.71
C VAL A 193 45.46 -19.78 16.71
N ARG A 194 44.46 -20.41 16.06
CA ARG A 194 43.08 -19.91 16.05
C ARG A 194 42.46 -19.81 17.44
N ALA A 195 42.59 -20.85 18.26
CA ALA A 195 42.03 -20.85 19.62
C ALA A 195 42.69 -19.78 20.52
N THR A 196 44.00 -19.57 20.36
CA THR A 196 44.74 -18.54 21.10
C THR A 196 44.29 -17.14 20.70
N ALA A 197 44.20 -16.87 19.39
CA ALA A 197 43.72 -15.58 18.90
C ALA A 197 42.26 -15.33 19.29
N GLN A 198 41.40 -16.36 19.29
CA GLN A 198 40.01 -16.26 19.73
C GLN A 198 39.91 -15.83 21.19
N ARG A 199 40.71 -16.47 22.06
CA ARG A 199 40.74 -16.16 23.48
C ARG A 199 41.22 -14.73 23.74
N ARG A 200 42.27 -14.31 23.02
CA ARG A 200 42.79 -12.94 23.10
C ARG A 200 41.75 -11.90 22.67
N ALA A 201 41.02 -12.16 21.57
CA ALA A 201 39.92 -11.30 21.14
C ALA A 201 38.81 -11.24 22.19
N TYR A 202 38.45 -12.37 22.80
CA TYR A 202 37.43 -12.42 23.85
C TYR A 202 37.82 -11.57 25.06
N ASP A 203 39.04 -11.79 25.58
CA ASP A 203 39.54 -11.10 26.76
C ASP A 203 39.63 -9.60 26.50
N ALA A 204 40.15 -9.19 25.33
CA ALA A 204 40.29 -7.77 24.97
C ALA A 204 38.93 -7.06 24.82
N VAL A 205 37.94 -7.68 24.16
CA VAL A 205 36.59 -7.09 24.05
C VAL A 205 35.93 -7.00 25.43
N ARG A 206 36.09 -8.00 26.29
CA ARG A 206 35.52 -8.00 27.64
C ARG A 206 36.09 -6.90 28.54
N GLU A 207 37.33 -6.48 28.30
CA GLU A 207 38.00 -5.41 29.06
C GLU A 207 37.50 -4.01 28.68
N VAL A 208 36.80 -3.85 27.54
CA VAL A 208 36.21 -2.56 27.15
C VAL A 208 34.98 -2.25 28.01
N THR A 209 35.01 -1.11 28.70
CA THR A 209 33.95 -0.65 29.58
C THR A 209 32.68 -0.27 28.82
N GLY A 210 31.53 -0.62 29.39
CA GLY A 210 30.22 -0.26 28.83
C GLY A 210 29.73 -1.15 27.69
N LEU A 211 30.42 -2.25 27.38
CA LEU A 211 29.88 -3.31 26.53
C LEU A 211 28.97 -4.24 27.35
N PRO A 212 27.75 -4.56 26.89
CA PRO A 212 26.88 -5.51 27.58
C PRO A 212 27.51 -6.91 27.57
N GLY A 213 27.80 -7.46 28.76
CA GLY A 213 28.56 -8.72 28.88
C GLY A 213 27.88 -9.93 28.24
N VAL A 214 26.54 -9.95 28.18
CA VAL A 214 25.76 -10.99 27.48
C VAL A 214 26.00 -10.90 25.96
N LEU A 215 25.98 -9.69 25.39
CA LEU A 215 26.28 -9.48 23.98
C LEU A 215 27.70 -9.93 23.63
N VAL A 216 28.70 -9.60 24.43
CA VAL A 216 30.10 -10.00 24.16
C VAL A 216 30.25 -11.52 24.05
N ALA A 217 29.56 -12.30 24.89
CA ALA A 217 29.63 -13.76 24.86
C ALA A 217 28.96 -14.37 23.61
N ASP A 218 27.79 -13.86 23.23
CA ASP A 218 27.00 -14.37 22.10
C ASP A 218 27.52 -13.89 20.74
N VAL A 219 28.11 -12.70 20.72
CA VAL A 219 28.54 -12.00 19.50
C VAL A 219 29.94 -12.39 19.09
N LEU A 220 30.83 -12.80 20.01
CA LEU A 220 32.21 -13.10 19.65
C LEU A 220 32.38 -14.22 18.61
N PRO A 221 31.60 -15.32 18.66
CA PRO A 221 31.58 -16.33 17.60
C PRO A 221 31.03 -15.81 16.25
N ALA A 222 30.27 -14.71 16.25
CA ALA A 222 29.69 -14.11 15.05
C ALA A 222 30.52 -12.92 14.50
N LEU A 223 31.23 -12.17 15.36
CA LEU A 223 32.30 -11.21 15.00
C LEU A 223 33.39 -11.85 14.13
N THR A 224 33.44 -13.18 14.12
CA THR A 224 34.34 -14.03 13.33
C THR A 224 33.96 -14.15 11.85
N THR A 225 32.75 -13.79 11.48
CA THR A 225 32.36 -13.63 10.07
C THR A 225 32.87 -12.28 9.63
N ARG A 226 33.46 -12.18 8.44
CA ARG A 226 34.01 -10.90 7.98
C ARG A 226 32.88 -9.88 7.99
N VAL A 227 32.97 -8.86 8.86
CA VAL A 227 31.97 -7.77 8.97
C VAL A 227 31.70 -7.16 7.60
N SER A 228 32.68 -7.18 6.70
CA SER A 228 32.51 -6.80 5.29
C SER A 228 31.53 -7.69 4.51
N GLU A 229 31.57 -9.02 4.68
CA GLU A 229 30.61 -9.95 4.05
C GLU A 229 29.20 -9.74 4.63
N MET A 230 29.08 -9.57 5.95
CA MET A 230 27.81 -9.24 6.59
C MET A 230 27.27 -7.86 6.14
N ALA A 231 28.15 -6.89 5.88
CA ALA A 231 27.76 -5.58 5.38
C ALA A 231 27.27 -5.66 3.92
N VAL A 232 27.93 -6.48 3.09
CA VAL A 232 27.46 -6.79 1.73
C VAL A 232 26.09 -7.46 1.79
N GLU A 233 25.91 -8.44 2.66
CA GLU A 233 24.63 -9.14 2.81
C GLU A 233 23.51 -8.21 3.29
N ARG A 234 23.78 -7.39 4.32
CA ARG A 234 22.86 -6.34 4.78
C ARG A 234 22.46 -5.40 3.65
N ASN A 235 23.43 -4.90 2.89
CA ASN A 235 23.14 -4.01 1.76
C ASN A 235 22.35 -4.73 0.67
N ARG A 236 22.61 -6.02 0.42
CA ARG A 236 21.85 -6.85 -0.51
C ARG A 236 20.41 -7.02 -0.07
N CYS A 237 20.16 -7.39 1.19
CA CYS A 237 18.81 -7.48 1.77
C CYS A 237 18.07 -6.15 1.66
N ARG A 238 18.74 -5.05 2.03
CA ARG A 238 18.17 -3.70 1.94
C ARG A 238 17.80 -3.29 0.51
N GLN A 239 18.69 -3.51 -0.46
CA GLN A 239 18.41 -3.21 -1.86
C GLN A 239 17.29 -4.10 -2.42
N ASN A 240 17.24 -5.36 -2.00
CA ASN A 240 16.18 -6.29 -2.38
C ASN A 240 14.81 -5.80 -1.91
N ILE A 241 14.67 -5.39 -0.64
CA ILE A 241 13.40 -4.85 -0.13
C ILE A 241 13.03 -3.52 -0.78
N GLU A 242 14.00 -2.62 -1.01
CA GLU A 242 13.77 -1.33 -1.69
C GLU A 242 13.21 -1.58 -3.10
N GLY A 243 13.81 -2.50 -3.86
CA GLY A 243 13.32 -2.89 -5.18
C GLY A 243 11.92 -3.52 -5.17
N LYS A 244 11.60 -4.34 -4.16
CA LYS A 244 10.26 -4.92 -3.96
C LYS A 244 9.22 -3.85 -3.62
N VAL A 245 9.57 -2.88 -2.76
CA VAL A 245 8.70 -1.76 -2.40
C VAL A 245 8.44 -0.85 -3.61
N ASP A 246 9.47 -0.55 -4.40
CA ASP A 246 9.32 0.25 -5.62
C ASP A 246 8.40 -0.44 -6.64
N ARG A 247 8.55 -1.76 -6.81
CA ARG A 247 7.64 -2.56 -7.64
C ARG A 247 6.20 -2.50 -7.12
N PHE A 248 6.00 -2.69 -5.81
CA PHE A 248 4.68 -2.59 -5.20
C PHE A 248 4.05 -1.22 -5.45
N ILE A 249 4.79 -0.13 -5.22
CA ILE A 249 4.32 1.24 -5.47
C ILE A 249 3.97 1.45 -6.94
N ALA A 250 4.77 0.95 -7.87
CA ALA A 250 4.51 1.06 -9.30
C ALA A 250 3.19 0.36 -9.69
N VAL A 251 3.00 -0.89 -9.26
CA VAL A 251 1.78 -1.67 -9.55
C VAL A 251 0.55 -1.05 -8.87
N ALA A 252 0.71 -0.56 -7.63
CA ALA A 252 -0.35 0.13 -6.90
C ALA A 252 -0.77 1.43 -7.58
N ARG A 253 0.18 2.22 -8.09
CA ARG A 253 -0.10 3.44 -8.86
C ARG A 253 -0.79 3.13 -10.17
N GLU A 254 -0.38 2.07 -10.87
CA GLU A 254 -1.02 1.65 -12.11
C GLU A 254 -2.48 1.24 -11.87
N MET A 255 -2.75 0.47 -10.81
CA MET A 255 -4.12 0.15 -10.39
C MET A 255 -4.94 1.42 -10.16
N LEU A 256 -4.43 2.36 -9.35
CA LEU A 256 -5.16 3.59 -9.02
C LEU A 256 -5.41 4.47 -10.25
N ARG A 257 -4.48 4.55 -11.21
CA ARG A 257 -4.66 5.29 -12.47
C ARG A 257 -5.64 4.62 -13.42
N SER A 258 -5.58 3.30 -13.56
CA SER A 258 -6.50 2.56 -14.43
C SER A 258 -7.96 2.69 -13.99
N GLU A 259 -8.19 3.03 -12.73
CA GLU A 259 -9.52 3.31 -12.17
C GLU A 259 -9.95 4.76 -12.38
N ASP A 260 -9.00 5.71 -12.52
CA ASP A 260 -9.30 7.10 -12.92
C ASP A 260 -9.78 7.19 -14.39
N ASP A 261 -9.38 6.23 -15.23
CA ASP A 261 -9.77 6.14 -16.66
C ASP A 261 -11.11 5.43 -16.90
N VAL A 262 -11.81 4.97 -15.85
CA VAL A 262 -13.17 4.44 -15.99
C VAL A 262 -14.13 5.61 -16.15
N ALA A 263 -14.24 6.11 -17.39
CA ALA A 263 -15.36 6.95 -17.78
C ALA A 263 -16.67 6.23 -17.41
N PRO A 264 -17.68 6.92 -16.84
CA PRO A 264 -18.98 6.29 -16.60
C PRO A 264 -19.43 5.69 -17.92
N ALA A 265 -19.59 4.36 -17.95
CA ALA A 265 -19.95 3.66 -19.16
C ALA A 265 -21.22 4.29 -19.72
N ALA A 266 -21.09 5.03 -20.83
CA ALA A 266 -22.24 5.62 -21.48
C ALA A 266 -23.19 4.48 -21.85
N PRO A 267 -24.49 4.59 -21.55
CA PRO A 267 -25.41 3.48 -21.73
C PRO A 267 -25.33 2.98 -23.17
N GLU A 268 -25.22 1.66 -23.36
CA GLU A 268 -25.43 1.03 -24.65
C GLU A 268 -26.76 1.55 -25.17
N GLN A 269 -26.71 2.43 -26.18
CA GLN A 269 -27.91 2.94 -26.82
C GLN A 269 -28.65 1.73 -27.38
N ARG A 270 -29.66 1.25 -26.65
CA ARG A 270 -30.60 0.24 -27.13
C ARG A 270 -31.13 0.76 -28.46
N ARG A 271 -30.68 0.13 -29.54
CA ARG A 271 -31.10 0.43 -30.92
C ARG A 271 -32.62 0.56 -30.92
N ARG A 272 -33.12 1.77 -31.19
CA ARG A 272 -34.55 2.06 -31.23
C ARG A 272 -35.18 1.26 -32.38
N TRP A 273 -35.97 0.24 -32.04
CA TRP A 273 -36.75 -0.58 -32.96
C TRP A 273 -38.02 0.12 -33.50
N TRP A 274 -37.94 1.39 -33.89
CA TRP A 274 -39.10 2.10 -34.46
C TRP A 274 -38.84 2.53 -35.91
N ARG A 275 -38.99 1.57 -36.83
CA ARG A 275 -39.42 1.79 -38.22
C ARG A 275 -40.24 0.58 -38.69
N ALA A 276 -41.55 0.62 -38.43
CA ALA A 276 -42.59 -0.02 -39.25
C ALA A 276 -43.97 0.32 -38.67
N ALA A 277 -44.61 1.35 -39.23
CA ALA A 277 -46.05 1.48 -39.45
C ALA A 277 -46.29 2.83 -40.13
#